data_AF-A0A0G0R0W5-F1
#
_entry.id   AF-A0A0G0R0W5-F1
#
_cell.length_a   1.000
_cell.length_b   1.000
_cell.length_c   1.000
_cell.angle_alpha   90.00
_cell.angle_beta   90.00
_cell.angle_gamma   90.00
#
_symmetry.space_group_name_H-M   'P 1'
#
loop_
_entity.id
_entity.type
_entity.pdbx_description
1 polymer ?
#
loop_
_entity_poly.entity_id
_entity_poly.type
_entity_poly.pdbx_seq_one_letter_code
_entity_poly.pdbx_strand_id
1 'polypeptide(L)' 'MCFTEFIITRSEKGYVFSRFVRTEERRKMKMKSPTGETIEFEIPVYIIQKIAEATTLPELAAKLEESGCK' A
#
# COMPACT_ATOMS: atom_id res chain seq x y z
N MET A 1 -14.94 -1.69 9.05
CA MET A 1 -14.22 -2.70 8.25
C MET A 1 -12.84 -2.14 7.93
N CYS A 2 -11.80 -2.60 8.63
CA CYS A 2 -10.42 -2.24 8.33
C CYS A 2 -9.94 -3.11 7.16
N PHE A 3 -9.96 -2.57 5.95
CA PHE A 3 -9.43 -3.24 4.78
C PHE A 3 -7.90 -3.17 4.87
N THR A 4 -7.25 -4.31 5.15
CA THR A 4 -5.80 -4.43 5.13
C THR A 4 -5.43 -5.24 3.90
N GLU A 5 -4.73 -4.62 2.96
CA GLU A 5 -4.16 -5.31 1.82
C GLU A 5 -2.66 -5.43 2.01
N PHE A 6 -2.11 -6.59 1.64
CA PHE A 6 -0.67 -6.82 1.65
C PHE A 6 -0.17 -6.97 0.22
N ILE A 7 1.01 -6.42 -0.06
CA ILE A 7 1.66 -6.54 -1.34
C ILE A 7 3.11 -6.95 -1.19
N ILE A 8 3.58 -7.74 -2.15
CA ILE A 8 5.00 -8.02 -2.34
C ILE A 8 5.42 -7.32 -3.63
N THR A 9 6.31 -6.35 -3.51
CA THR A 9 6.88 -5.63 -4.67
C THR A 9 8.28 -6.14 -4.94
N ARG A 10 8.55 -6.56 -6.18
CA ARG A 10 9.92 -6.83 -6.65
C ARG A 10 10.57 -5.51 -7.06
N SER A 11 11.77 -5.27 -6.55
CA SER A 11 12.63 -4.12 -6.81
C SER A 11 14.00 -4.60 -7.30
N GLU A 12 14.86 -3.68 -7.76
CA GLU A 12 16.23 -4.00 -8.17
C GLU A 12 17.06 -4.62 -7.03
N LYS A 13 16.73 -4.30 -5.77
CA LYS A 13 17.44 -4.77 -4.57
C LYS A 13 16.85 -6.06 -3.98
N GLY A 14 15.76 -6.59 -4.53
CA GLY A 14 15.06 -7.75 -4.00
C GLY A 14 13.55 -7.53 -3.84
N TYR A 15 12.96 -8.10 -2.81
CA TYR A 15 11.53 -8.09 -2.52
C TYR A 15 11.21 -7.24 -1.29
N VAL A 16 10.10 -6.50 -1.37
CA VAL A 16 9.58 -5.68 -0.28
C VAL A 16 8.17 -6.12 0.04
N PHE A 17 7.92 -6.52 1.28
CA PHE A 17 6.59 -6.76 1.81
C PHE A 17 6.06 -5.48 2.44
N SER A 18 4.93 -4.99 1.93
CA SER A 18 4.28 -3.78 2.41
C SER A 18 2.81 -4.03 2.71
N ARG A 19 2.29 -3.29 3.68
CA ARG A 19 0.90 -3.27 4.10
C ARG A 19 0.26 -1.95 3.67
N PHE A 20 -0.87 -2.01 2.98
CA PHE A 20 -1.74 -0.86 2.79
C PHE A 20 -2.64 -0.70 4.01
N VAL A 21 -2.54 0.46 4.64
CA VAL A 21 -3.41 0.85 5.74
C VAL A 21 -4.27 2.00 5.25
N ARG A 22 -5.58 1.76 5.15
CA ARG A 22 -6.54 2.83 4.90
C ARG A 22 -6.56 3.75 6.11
N THR A 23 -6.32 5.04 5.90
CA THR A 23 -6.45 6.03 6.97
C THR A 23 -7.91 6.47 7.09
N GLU A 24 -8.25 7.10 8.22
CA GLU A 24 -9.55 7.76 8.38
C GLU A 24 -9.64 9.06 7.55
N GLU A 25 -8.51 9.52 7.00
CA GLU A 25 -8.44 10.72 6.18
C GLU A 25 -9.02 10.49 4.78
N ARG A 26 -9.83 11.45 4.33
CA ARG A 26 -10.35 11.51 2.97
C ARG A 26 -9.80 12.75 2.28
N ARG A 27 -9.29 12.57 1.06
CA ARG A 27 -8.78 13.67 0.23
C ARG A 27 -9.83 14.05 -0.81
N LYS A 28 -10.07 15.36 -0.94
CA LYS A 28 -10.85 15.92 -2.03
C LYS A 28 -9.98 15.98 -3.27
N MET A 29 -10.38 15.25 -4.31
CA MET A 29 -9.72 15.28 -5.61
C MET A 29 -10.66 15.92 -6.61
N LYS A 30 -10.13 16.88 -7.36
CA LYS A 30 -10.84 17.53 -8.46
C LYS A 30 -10.29 16.97 -9.76
N MET A 31 -11.15 16.40 -10.59
CA MET A 31 -10.79 15.94 -11.93
C MET A 31 -11.58 16.74 -12.96
N LYS A 32 -10.89 17.21 -13.99
CA LYS A 32 -11.55 17.81 -15.14
C LYS A 32 -11.92 16.70 -16.12
N SER A 33 -13.23 16.55 -16.35
CA SER A 33 -13.75 15.61 -17.33
C SER A 33 -13.40 16.04 -18.76
N PRO A 34 -13.44 15.12 -19.74
CA PRO A 34 -13.22 15.45 -21.15
C PRO A 34 -14.24 16.45 -21.71
N THR A 35 -15.44 16.52 -21.10
CA THR A 35 -16.51 17.48 -21.44
C THR A 35 -16.29 18.88 -20.82
N GLY A 36 -15.25 19.05 -20.01
CA GLY A 36 -14.88 20.33 -19.39
C GLY A 36 -15.47 20.56 -18.00
N GLU A 37 -16.35 19.69 -17.52
CA GLU A 37 -16.94 19.75 -16.18
C GLU A 37 -15.90 19.33 -15.13
N THR A 38 -15.85 20.05 -14.00
CA THR A 38 -14.99 19.67 -12.87
C THR A 38 -15.80 18.82 -11.91
N ILE A 39 -15.37 17.57 -11.71
CA ILE A 39 -15.99 16.64 -10.79
C ILE A 39 -15.14 16.60 -9.51
N GLU A 40 -15.78 16.82 -8.37
CA GLU A 40 -15.14 16.71 -7.05
C GLU A 40 -15.56 15.40 -6.40
N PHE A 41 -14.59 14.61 -5.94
CA PHE A 41 -14.84 13.36 -5.24
C PHE A 41 -13.90 13.19 -4.04
N GLU A 42 -14.40 12.52 -3.01
CA GLU A 42 -13.65 12.19 -1.81
C GLU A 42 -13.07 10.78 -1.94
N ILE A 43 -11.74 10.69 -2.00
CA ILE A 43 -11.03 9.40 -2.03
C ILE A 43 -10.42 9.09 -0.67
N PRO A 44 -10.52 7.83 -0.20
CA PRO A 44 -9.80 7.40 0.99
C PRO A 44 -8.29 7.45 0.74
N VAL A 45 -7.55 7.94 1.73
CA VAL A 45 -6.09 7.93 1.70
C VAL A 45 -5.59 6.58 2.22
N TYR A 46 -4.59 6.02 1.55
CA TYR A 46 -3.90 4.80 1.98
C TYR A 46 -2.44 5.13 2.25
N ILE A 47 -1.91 4.60 3.34
CA ILE A 47 -0.48 4.65 3.64
C ILE A 47 0.11 3.28 3.33
N ILE A 48 1.21 3.28 2.58
CA ILE A 48 1.99 2.08 2.34
C ILE A 48 3.04 1.98 3.45
N GLN A 49 2.86 1.01 4.34
CA GLN A 49 3.82 0.70 5.39
C GLN A 49 4.72 -0.43 4.94
N LYS A 50 6.02 -0.17 4.85
CA LYS A 50 7.03 -1.20 4.57
C LYS A 50 7.22 -2.04 5.84
N ILE A 51 6.92 -3.33 5.75
CA ILE A 51 7.01 -4.26 6.87
C ILE A 51 8.34 -5.00 6.85
N ALA A 52 8.76 -5.50 5.68
CA ALA A 52 10.01 -6.22 5.54
C ALA A 52 10.63 -6.02 4.13
N GLU A 53 11.95 -6.16 4.06
CA GLU A 53 12.69 -6.25 2.80
C GLU A 53 13.73 -7.35 2.85
N ALA A 54 13.92 -8.04 1.74
CA ALA A 54 15.00 -9.01 1.59
C ALA A 54 15.37 -9.20 0.13
N THR A 55 16.59 -9.67 -0.12
CA THR A 55 17.09 -9.90 -1.47
C THR A 55 16.34 -11.05 -2.16
N THR A 56 15.96 -12.08 -1.39
CA THR A 56 15.26 -13.26 -1.89
C THR A 56 13.92 -13.49 -1.18
N LEU A 57 13.00 -14.23 -1.83
CA LEU A 57 11.71 -14.58 -1.24
C LEU A 57 11.82 -15.45 0.03
N PRO A 58 12.71 -16.46 0.11
CA PRO A 58 12.87 -17.24 1.34
C PRO A 58 13.34 -16.38 2.53
N GLU A 59 14.29 -15.48 2.31
CA GLU A 59 14.73 -14.54 3.35
C GLU A 59 13.62 -13.58 3.78
N LEU A 60 12.77 -13.14 2.82
CA LEU A 60 11.62 -12.30 3.13
C LEU A 60 10.62 -13.06 4.02
N ALA A 61 10.34 -14.33 3.70
CA ALA A 61 9.46 -15.18 4.50
C ALA A 61 9.98 -15.36 5.92
N ALA A 62 11.27 -15.67 6.09
CA ALA A 62 11.90 -15.81 7.41
C ALA A 62 11.76 -14.53 8.24
N LYS A 63 12.03 -13.35 7.64
CA LYS A 63 11.85 -12.06 8.32
C LYS A 63 10.40 -11.80 8.74
N LEU A 64 9.44 -12.25 7.94
CA LEU A 64 8.02 -12.08 8.26
C LEU A 64 7.60 -12.99 9.42
N GLU A 65 8.07 -14.23 9.45
CA GLU A 65 7.86 -15.17 10.57
C GLU A 65 8.47 -14.63 11.88
N GLU A 66 9.68 -14.06 11.83
CA GLU A 66 10.33 -13.43 12.98
C GLU A 66 9.63 -12.15 13.44
N SER A 67 9.07 -11.38 12.51
CA SER A 67 8.34 -10.13 12.82
C SER A 67 6.99 -10.35 13.52
N GLY A 68 6.55 -11.61 13.68
CA GLY A 68 5.29 -11.95 14.35
C GLY A 68 4.06 -11.48 13.59
N CYS A 69 4.17 -11.25 12.27
CA CYS A 69 3.03 -10.99 11.40
C CYS A 69 2.22 -12.30 11.24
N LYS A 70 1.36 -12.60 12.21
CA LYS A 70 0.31 -13.63 12.15
C LYS A 70 -1.03 -13.01 11.76
#